data_AF-A0A822F0N1-F1
#
_entry.id   AF-A0A822F0N1-F1
#
_cell.length_a   1.000
_cell.length_b   1.000
_cell.length_c   1.000
_cell.angle_alpha   90.00
_cell.angle_beta   90.00
_cell.angle_gamma   90.00
#
_symmetry.space_group_name_H-M   'P 1'
#
loop_
_entity.id
_entity.type
_entity.pdbx_description
1 polymer ?
#
loop_
_entity_poly.entity_id
_entity_poly.type
_entity_poly.pdbx_seq_one_letter_code
_entity_poly.pdbx_strand_id
1 'polypeptide(L)'
;MPYEIIKLFSPTHRLRRKLADCIAMVELVDNVLLDRDFVLSITLKSANLPRISNETLSLDDDQVTTTTTSNTNSQACMLTFYPRFETLMNSNEQIEIIFIIDVSNSMDGSHVQQAKQLAHLFLMNLKVN
;
A
#
# COMPACT_ATOMS: atom_id res chain seq x y z
N MET A 1 11.86 -15.48 -2.96
CA MET A 1 11.71 -14.60 -4.14
C MET A 1 10.67 -13.53 -3.82
N PRO A 2 11.06 -12.24 -3.80
CA PRO A 2 10.15 -11.11 -3.59
C PRO A 2 9.02 -11.06 -4.65
N TYR A 3 8.00 -10.25 -4.42
CA TYR A 3 6.90 -10.09 -5.38
C TYR A 3 7.36 -9.29 -6.61
N GLU A 4 6.95 -9.74 -7.81
CA GLU A 4 7.14 -8.97 -9.04
C GLU A 4 6.37 -7.64 -8.94
N ILE A 5 7.03 -6.54 -9.28
CA ILE A 5 6.44 -5.20 -9.26
C ILE A 5 5.71 -4.99 -10.59
N ILE A 6 4.39 -4.81 -10.57
CA ILE A 6 3.56 -4.63 -11.77
C ILE A 6 3.24 -3.16 -12.07
N LYS A 7 3.26 -2.30 -11.05
CA LYS A 7 3.03 -0.87 -11.22
C LYS A 7 3.84 -0.10 -10.21
N LEU A 8 4.38 1.03 -10.65
CA LEU A 8 5.12 1.95 -9.81
C LEU A 8 4.92 3.37 -10.34
N PHE A 9 4.43 4.29 -9.51
CA PHE A 9 4.23 5.69 -9.89
C PHE A 9 4.19 6.58 -8.64
N SER A 10 4.38 7.88 -8.82
CA SER A 10 4.13 8.87 -7.78
C SER A 10 2.97 9.77 -8.21
N PRO A 11 1.93 9.95 -7.38
CA PRO A 11 0.89 10.94 -7.65
C PRO A 11 1.35 12.36 -7.35
N THR A 12 2.41 12.54 -6.56
CA THR A 12 2.89 13.86 -6.14
C THR A 12 4.04 14.40 -7.00
N HIS A 13 4.88 13.52 -7.56
CA HIS A 13 6.07 13.94 -8.32
C HIS A 13 6.22 13.16 -9.63
N ARG A 14 6.83 13.81 -10.63
CA ARG A 14 7.16 13.15 -11.90
C ARG A 14 8.43 12.33 -11.75
N LEU A 15 8.38 11.07 -12.19
CA LEU A 15 9.46 10.11 -12.04
C LEU A 15 9.93 9.55 -13.38
N ARG A 16 11.25 9.42 -13.53
CA ARG A 16 11.87 8.46 -14.46
C ARG A 16 11.97 7.13 -13.72
N ARG A 17 11.53 6.05 -14.36
CA ARG A 17 11.46 4.73 -13.75
C ARG A 17 11.97 3.62 -14.67
N LYS A 18 12.62 2.63 -14.09
CA LYS A 18 12.99 1.37 -14.74
C LYS A 18 12.53 0.22 -13.86
N LEU A 19 11.75 -0.70 -14.42
CA LEU A 19 11.25 -1.89 -13.73
C LEU A 19 11.92 -3.13 -14.31
N ALA A 20 12.36 -4.04 -13.45
CA ALA A 20 12.91 -5.35 -13.80
C ALA A 20 12.48 -6.36 -12.72
N ASP A 21 11.43 -7.13 -13.01
CA ASP A 21 10.83 -8.12 -12.13
C ASP A 21 10.53 -7.59 -10.71
N CYS A 22 11.39 -7.94 -9.74
CA CYS A 22 11.23 -7.56 -8.34
C CYS A 22 12.04 -6.31 -7.95
N ILE A 23 12.70 -5.68 -8.91
CA ILE A 23 13.58 -4.53 -8.70
C ILE A 23 13.04 -3.34 -9.50
N ALA A 24 13.01 -2.19 -8.86
CA ALA A 24 12.66 -0.93 -9.51
C ALA A 24 13.68 0.15 -9.18
N MET A 25 14.06 0.92 -10.19
CA MET A 25 14.83 2.15 -10.04
C MET A 25 13.93 3.34 -10.33
N VAL A 26 13.99 4.34 -9.46
CA VAL A 26 13.23 5.59 -9.56
C VAL A 26 14.15 6.79 -9.41
N GLU A 27 13.86 7.81 -10.19
CA GLU A 27 14.58 9.08 -10.19
C GLU A 27 13.59 10.22 -10.38
N LEU A 28 13.74 11.27 -9.59
CA LEU A 28 12.97 12.50 -9.72
C LEU A 28 13.47 13.26 -10.95
N VAL A 29 12.54 13.60 -11.84
CA VAL A 29 12.85 14.40 -13.04
C VAL A 29 12.92 15.88 -12.63
N ASP A 30 13.66 16.71 -13.36
CA ASP A 30 13.58 18.18 -13.33
C ASP A 30 14.06 18.92 -12.05
N ASN A 31 14.98 18.35 -11.25
CA ASN A 31 15.50 19.00 -10.00
C ASN A 31 14.38 19.55 -9.10
N VAL A 32 13.28 18.79 -8.99
CA VAL A 32 12.09 19.22 -8.26
C VAL A 32 12.40 19.34 -6.77
N LEU A 33 12.00 20.47 -6.19
CA LEU A 33 12.06 20.70 -4.74
C LEU A 33 11.08 19.75 -4.04
N LEU A 34 11.57 19.01 -3.04
CA LEU A 34 10.74 18.17 -2.17
C LEU A 34 10.11 19.02 -1.05
N ASP A 35 9.33 20.02 -1.44
CA ASP A 35 8.64 20.94 -0.54
C ASP A 35 7.32 20.37 0.01
N ARG A 36 6.86 19.26 -0.56
CA ARG A 36 5.66 18.49 -0.17
C ARG A 36 5.99 17.01 -0.01
N ASP A 37 5.07 16.27 0.60
CA ASP A 37 5.20 14.82 0.79
C ASP A 37 5.45 14.09 -0.55
N PHE A 38 6.55 13.34 -0.58
CA PHE A 38 6.83 12.42 -1.66
C PHE A 38 6.09 11.11 -1.44
N VAL A 39 5.20 10.76 -2.36
CA VAL A 39 4.42 9.52 -2.30
C VAL A 39 4.85 8.62 -3.44
N LEU A 40 5.27 7.39 -3.14
CA LEU A 40 5.55 6.36 -4.13
C LEU A 40 4.53 5.23 -3.97
N SER A 41 3.70 5.03 -4.99
CA SER A 41 2.74 3.93 -5.04
C SER A 41 3.34 2.77 -5.80
N ILE A 42 3.36 1.59 -5.17
CA ILE A 42 3.90 0.34 -5.71
C ILE A 42 2.77 -0.69 -5.69
N THR A 43 2.60 -1.42 -6.80
CA THR A 43 1.67 -2.53 -6.90
C THR A 43 2.45 -3.80 -7.19
N LEU A 44 2.20 -4.83 -6.38
CA LEU A 44 2.88 -6.12 -6.41
C LEU A 44 1.97 -7.20 -7.03
N LYS A 45 2.54 -8.11 -7.81
CA LYS A 45 1.83 -9.23 -8.43
C LYS A 45 1.49 -10.28 -7.38
N SER A 46 0.21 -10.67 -7.31
CA SER A 46 -0.27 -11.74 -6.42
C SER A 46 0.18 -11.58 -4.96
N ALA A 47 0.16 -10.34 -4.45
CA ALA A 47 0.55 -10.01 -3.07
C ALA A 47 -0.24 -10.80 -2.01
N ASN A 48 -1.42 -11.28 -2.40
CA ASN A 48 -2.30 -12.11 -1.59
C ASN A 48 -1.88 -13.55 -1.44
N LEU A 49 -0.83 -14.01 -2.13
CA LEU A 49 -0.25 -15.32 -1.85
C LEU A 49 0.78 -15.18 -0.73
N PRO A 50 0.69 -15.99 0.35
CA PRO A 50 1.65 -15.96 1.43
C PRO A 50 3.03 -16.37 0.91
N ARG A 51 4.07 -15.63 1.31
CA ARG A 51 5.46 -15.91 0.95
C ARG A 51 6.34 -15.93 2.18
N ILE A 52 7.19 -16.95 2.27
CA ILE A 52 8.23 -17.07 3.27
C ILE A 52 9.56 -16.69 2.63
N SER A 53 10.33 -15.83 3.30
CA SER A 53 11.71 -15.52 2.98
C SER A 53 12.59 -15.87 4.18
N ASN A 54 13.68 -16.59 3.92
CA ASN A 54 14.66 -16.96 4.93
C ASN A 54 15.96 -16.21 4.64
N GLU A 55 16.54 -15.59 5.66
CA GLU A 55 17.84 -14.94 5.60
C GLU A 55 18.77 -15.55 6.65
N THR A 56 20.04 -15.70 6.30
CA THR A 56 21.08 -16.12 7.24
C THR A 56 21.90 -14.89 7.59
N LEU A 57 21.90 -14.53 8.86
CA LEU A 57 22.76 -13.47 9.39
C LEU A 57 24.11 -14.10 9.72
N SER A 58 25.14 -13.72 8.99
CA SER A 58 26.52 -13.85 9.45
C SER A 58 26.79 -12.70 10.41
N LEU A 59 27.10 -13.02 11.67
CA LEU A 59 27.72 -12.06 12.57
C LEU A 59 29.15 -11.87 12.06
N ASP A 60 29.49 -10.67 11.59
CA ASP A 60 30.87 -10.37 11.24
C ASP A 60 31.73 -10.45 12.50
N ASP A 61 32.80 -11.24 12.43
CA ASP A 61 33.81 -11.45 13.48
C ASP A 61 34.62 -10.15 13.71
N ASP A 62 34.08 -9.19 14.45
CA ASP A 62 34.85 -8.07 15.02
C ASP A 62 35.09 -8.29 16.53
N GLN A 63 35.69 -9.43 16.87
CA GLN A 63 36.75 -9.59 17.88
C GLN A 63 36.99 -11.08 18.16
N VAL A 64 38.04 -11.63 17.54
CA VAL A 64 38.63 -12.92 17.91
C VAL A 64 39.20 -12.79 19.32
N THR A 65 38.47 -13.28 20.32
CA THR A 65 39.05 -13.70 21.60
C THR A 65 38.73 -15.17 21.79
N THR A 66 39.80 -15.95 21.88
CA THR A 66 39.88 -17.39 22.06
C THR A 66 38.80 -17.99 22.96
N THR A 67 38.31 -19.17 22.52
CA THR A 67 37.50 -20.17 23.24
C THR A 67 35.96 -20.04 23.23
N THR A 68 35.34 -20.21 22.06
CA THR A 68 34.17 -21.10 21.83
C THR A 68 33.79 -21.06 20.35
N THR A 69 34.08 -22.13 19.63
CA THR A 69 33.60 -22.35 18.26
C THR A 69 32.09 -22.57 18.28
N SER A 70 31.31 -21.51 18.06
CA SER A 70 29.98 -21.63 17.51
C SER A 70 29.78 -20.54 16.48
N ASN A 71 30.07 -20.88 15.22
CA ASN A 71 29.49 -20.22 14.05
C ASN A 71 27.97 -20.29 14.20
N THR A 72 27.40 -19.37 14.97
CA THR A 72 25.97 -19.27 15.22
C THR A 72 25.37 -18.57 14.02
N ASN A 73 25.21 -19.34 12.93
CA ASN A 73 24.44 -18.93 11.77
C ASN A 73 23.00 -18.67 12.25
N SER A 74 22.70 -17.43 12.59
CA SER A 74 21.38 -17.02 13.04
C SER A 74 20.49 -16.96 11.81
N GLN A 75 19.42 -17.76 11.80
CA GLN A 75 18.45 -17.78 10.70
C GLN A 75 17.25 -16.91 11.08
N ALA A 76 16.95 -15.94 10.22
CA ALA A 76 15.74 -15.14 10.30
C ALA A 76 14.75 -15.59 9.22
N CYS A 77 13.47 -15.62 9.56
CA CYS A 77 12.39 -15.97 8.64
C CYS A 77 11.31 -14.90 8.69
N MET A 78 10.87 -14.45 7.53
CA MET A 78 9.78 -13.48 7.39
C MET A 78 8.67 -14.10 6.53
N LEU A 79 7.47 -14.16 7.10
CA LEU A 79 6.23 -14.49 6.38
C LEU A 79 5.53 -13.18 5.99
N THR A 80 5.34 -12.97 4.69
CA THR A 80 4.58 -11.84 4.15
C THR A 80 3.29 -12.32 3.52
N PHE A 81 2.17 -11.69 3.87
CA PHE A 81 0.84 -12.03 3.36
C PHE A 81 -0.08 -10.80 3.36
N TYR A 82 -0.63 -10.46 2.18
CA TYR A 82 -1.58 -9.35 2.01
C TYR A 82 -2.95 -9.88 1.56
N PRO A 83 -3.83 -10.29 2.48
CA PRO A 83 -5.08 -10.97 2.12
C PRO A 83 -5.90 -10.13 1.14
N ARG A 84 -6.37 -10.79 0.07
CA ARG A 84 -7.39 -10.21 -0.81
C ARG A 84 -8.74 -10.49 -0.17
N PHE A 85 -9.38 -9.45 0.32
CA PHE A 85 -10.77 -9.54 0.77
C PHE A 85 -11.66 -9.50 -0.47
N GLU A 86 -12.27 -10.63 -0.79
CA GLU A 86 -13.35 -10.68 -1.75
C GLU A 86 -14.64 -10.36 -0.99
N THR A 87 -15.29 -9.26 -1.36
CA THR A 87 -16.67 -9.06 -0.94
C THR A 87 -17.50 -10.08 -1.71
N LEU A 88 -17.92 -11.14 -1.03
CA LEU A 88 -18.90 -12.11 -1.51
C LEU A 88 -20.28 -11.44 -1.63
N MET A 89 -20.36 -10.34 -2.38
CA MET A 89 -21.63 -9.74 -2.75
C MET A 89 -22.23 -10.69 -3.77
N ASN A 90 -23.22 -11.48 -3.34
CA ASN A 90 -24.02 -12.23 -4.29
C ASN A 90 -24.62 -11.21 -5.27
N SER A 91 -24.58 -11.49 -6.57
CA SER A 91 -25.13 -10.58 -7.58
C SER A 91 -26.62 -10.26 -7.39
N ASN A 92 -27.31 -11.04 -6.55
CA ASN A 92 -28.72 -10.90 -6.23
C ASN A 92 -28.98 -10.30 -4.84
N GLU A 93 -27.93 -9.88 -4.12
CA GLU A 93 -28.10 -9.29 -2.80
C GLU A 93 -28.52 -7.83 -2.94
N GLN A 94 -29.73 -7.52 -2.48
CA GLN A 94 -30.25 -6.15 -2.47
C GLN A 94 -29.51 -5.35 -1.41
N ILE A 95 -28.71 -4.38 -1.86
CA ILE A 95 -28.00 -3.46 -0.95
C ILE A 95 -28.92 -2.28 -0.65
N GLU A 96 -29.34 -2.15 0.61
CA GLU A 96 -30.01 -0.95 1.11
C GLU A 96 -28.98 0.01 1.72
N ILE A 97 -29.05 1.28 1.32
CA ILE A 97 -28.13 2.32 1.80
C ILE A 97 -28.97 3.49 2.31
N ILE A 98 -28.85 3.78 3.61
CA ILE A 98 -29.57 4.88 4.27
C ILE A 98 -28.57 5.99 4.59
N PHE A 99 -28.82 7.19 4.05
CA PHE A 99 -28.05 8.38 4.39
C PHE A 99 -28.65 9.10 5.59
N ILE A 100 -27.86 9.27 6.64
CA ILE A 100 -28.19 10.11 7.79
C ILE A 100 -27.25 11.31 7.74
N ILE A 101 -27.79 12.49 7.44
CA ILE A 101 -27.02 13.73 7.26
C ILE A 101 -27.39 14.69 8.39
N ASP A 102 -26.40 15.13 9.15
CA ASP A 102 -26.59 16.18 10.15
C ASP A 102 -26.85 17.53 9.48
N VAL A 103 -27.93 18.19 9.91
CA VAL A 103 -28.37 19.52 9.45
C VAL A 103 -28.50 20.50 10.63
N SER A 104 -27.81 20.22 11.74
CA SER A 104 -27.68 21.12 12.88
C SER A 104 -27.02 22.45 12.49
N ASN A 105 -27.16 23.47 13.36
CA ASN A 105 -26.60 24.81 13.09
C ASN A 105 -25.07 24.82 12.94
N SER A 106 -24.34 23.87 13.51
CA SER A 106 -22.87 23.74 13.30
C SER A 106 -22.50 23.32 11.88
N MET A 107 -23.45 22.73 11.15
CA MET A 107 -23.26 22.33 9.75
C MET A 107 -23.62 23.45 8.77
N ASP A 108 -24.08 24.61 9.24
CA ASP A 108 -24.49 25.71 8.36
C ASP A 108 -23.35 26.18 7.43
N GLY A 109 -23.74 26.76 6.29
CA GLY A 109 -22.83 27.19 5.24
C GLY A 109 -22.22 26.03 4.46
N SER A 110 -20.89 26.00 4.38
CA SER A 110 -20.16 25.11 3.48
C SER A 110 -20.27 23.62 3.86
N HIS A 111 -20.49 23.29 5.14
CA HIS A 111 -20.49 21.90 5.58
C HIS A 111 -21.72 21.13 5.07
N VAL A 112 -22.93 21.68 5.20
CA VAL A 112 -24.14 21.10 4.59
C VAL A 112 -24.00 20.99 3.07
N GLN A 113 -23.40 21.99 2.40
CA GLN A 113 -23.22 21.95 0.95
C GLN A 113 -22.26 20.82 0.53
N GLN A 114 -21.15 20.64 1.24
CA GLN A 114 -20.20 19.54 0.99
C GLN A 114 -20.82 18.17 1.27
N ALA A 115 -21.60 18.04 2.34
CA ALA A 115 -22.33 16.80 2.64
C ALA A 115 -23.30 16.43 1.50
N LYS A 116 -24.03 17.41 0.96
CA LYS A 116 -24.90 17.22 -0.22
C LYS A 116 -24.11 16.81 -1.46
N GLN A 117 -22.98 17.46 -1.73
CA GLN A 117 -22.11 17.12 -2.86
C GLN A 117 -21.57 15.70 -2.76
N LEU A 118 -21.17 15.27 -1.56
CA LEU A 118 -20.67 13.92 -1.31
C LEU A 118 -21.78 12.88 -1.51
N ALA A 119 -22.98 13.12 -0.97
CA ALA A 119 -24.13 12.25 -1.18
C ALA A 119 -24.49 12.15 -2.67
N HIS A 120 -24.48 13.27 -3.39
CA HIS A 120 -24.72 13.29 -4.84
C HIS A 120 -23.64 12.51 -5.61
N LEU A 121 -22.36 12.72 -5.29
CA LEU A 121 -21.26 11.99 -5.90
C LEU A 121 -21.39 10.48 -5.66
N PHE A 122 -21.78 10.08 -4.46
CA PHE A 122 -22.06 8.69 -4.13
C PHE A 122 -23.16 8.13 -5.02
N LEU A 123 -24.31 8.80 -5.10
CA LEU A 123 -25.45 8.35 -5.92
C LEU A 123 -25.09 8.23 -7.40
N MET A 124 -24.29 9.16 -7.95
CA MET A 124 -23.84 9.09 -9.34
C MET A 124 -22.87 7.94 -9.64
N ASN A 125 -22.14 7.47 -8.64
CA ASN A 125 -21.16 6.39 -8.78
C ASN A 125 -21.66 5.05 -8.24
N LEU A 126 -22.88 5.01 -7.67
CA LEU A 126 -23.50 3.79 -7.20
C LEU A 126 -23.85 2.92 -8.41
N LYS A 127 -22.99 1.94 -8.68
CA LYS A 127 -23.27 0.89 -9.65
C LYS A 127 -24.18 -0.13 -8.99
N VAL A 128 -25.48 0.02 -9.20
CA VAL A 128 -26.45 -1.05 -8.95
C VAL A 128 -26.30 -2.02 -10.13
N ASN A 129 -25.91 -3.27 -9.86
CA ASN A 129 -25.85 -4.32 -10.87
C ASN A 129 -27.25 -4.74 -11.32
#